data_AF-A0A1F2QW85-F1
#
_entry.id   AF-A0A1F2QW85-F1
#
_cell.length_a   1.000
_cell.length_b   1.000
_cell.length_c   1.000
_cell.angle_alpha   90.00
_cell.angle_beta   90.00
_cell.angle_gamma   90.00
#
_symmetry.space_group_name_H-M   'P 1'
#
loop_
_entity.id
_entity.type
_entity.pdbx_description
1 polymer ?
#
loop_
_entity_poly.entity_id
_entity_poly.type
_entity_poly.pdbx_seq_one_letter_code
_entity_poly.pdbx_strand_id
1 'polypeptide(L)'
;MPGETLVLAGAGWGVGASVRFGDVPAEIVDVQATQIRAVVPALPGGPGTEAPVIVTVGGVDSNSAPFLIGRLPLVTSVEPAEVAPGDVVTVSGRGFRRTAAENDVRIGGALSLVVSAFDTELKVVVPRPATGAPTLELRVPGSEQVGQAGLKVAPPPEVVELRFVAGPFDAVPGRPYAVLSTGLGPAFVLAASGGRSAADRALEAQRRLNEAATVLKATRGLGFEVRDLATRPVVGLIGRPEVVLEVAEEDAAAYNEDWTRLRGRGGPVTPARLARWWEAVANDLALLLVRGERPQFASALATEGRVLGQVFEAAQRTGRFGVPFSVVAEARPPIRDGLRLLALRVPASVTAPVAPAAGPAPGAAPAALAPTPSRLVLDGTWIGSEVEDGLRRYLTVSFRGSGGTVAYEGGITLTVPMMAVEQPGRDQVRFTMQFRGGIRHYVGKWDGQTISGTVARDPEGKSAIATFELRQR
;
A
#
# COMPACT_ATOMS: atom_id res chain seq x y z
N MET A 1 -6.75 -29.57 13.32
CA MET A 1 -7.84 -29.25 14.29
C MET A 1 -8.06 -30.44 15.20
N PRO A 2 -8.63 -30.29 16.41
CA PRO A 2 -9.06 -31.43 17.22
C PRO A 2 -9.87 -32.46 16.41
N GLY A 3 -9.57 -33.74 16.61
CA GLY A 3 -10.18 -34.86 15.87
C GLY A 3 -9.51 -35.20 14.52
N GLU A 4 -8.65 -34.33 13.98
CA GLU A 4 -7.89 -34.66 12.76
C GLU A 4 -6.69 -35.55 13.10
N THR A 5 -6.35 -36.48 12.19
CA THR A 5 -5.12 -37.25 12.30
C THR A 5 -3.94 -36.48 11.71
N LEU A 6 -2.87 -36.33 12.47
CA LEU A 6 -1.60 -35.78 12.03
C LEU A 6 -0.52 -36.86 11.95
N VAL A 7 0.51 -36.55 11.16
CA VAL A 7 1.72 -37.35 11.03
C VAL A 7 2.86 -36.64 11.75
N LEU A 8 3.43 -37.29 12.75
CA LEU A 8 4.62 -36.85 13.48
C LEU A 8 5.84 -37.59 12.95
N ALA A 9 6.68 -36.88 12.19
CA ALA A 9 7.91 -37.42 11.66
C ALA A 9 9.04 -37.37 12.72
N GLY A 10 9.89 -38.39 12.75
CA GLY A 10 11.07 -38.42 13.61
C GLY A 10 11.89 -39.70 13.44
N ALA A 11 12.57 -40.12 14.50
CA ALA A 11 13.39 -41.33 14.50
C ALA A 11 13.44 -41.94 15.90
N GLY A 12 13.60 -43.27 15.98
CA GLY A 12 13.65 -43.99 17.25
C GLY A 12 12.29 -44.15 17.93
N TRP A 13 11.20 -43.94 17.17
CA TRP A 13 9.86 -44.26 17.64
C TRP A 13 9.68 -45.77 17.75
N GLY A 14 8.76 -46.21 18.60
CA GLY A 14 8.55 -47.64 18.81
C GLY A 14 7.41 -47.93 19.77
N VAL A 15 7.25 -49.21 20.07
CA VAL A 15 6.22 -49.71 20.98
C VAL A 15 6.33 -49.00 22.33
N GLY A 16 5.19 -48.57 22.88
CA GLY A 16 5.13 -47.82 24.13
C GLY A 16 5.34 -46.31 23.98
N ALA A 17 5.36 -45.78 22.75
CA ALA A 17 5.28 -44.35 22.52
C ALA A 17 3.97 -43.76 23.07
N SER A 18 4.06 -42.59 23.69
CA SER A 18 2.92 -41.72 23.98
C SER A 18 3.13 -40.37 23.31
N VAL A 19 2.03 -39.70 22.93
CA VAL A 19 2.05 -38.38 22.31
C VAL A 19 1.22 -37.44 23.16
N ARG A 20 1.73 -36.23 23.41
CA ARG A 20 0.96 -35.15 24.03
C ARG A 20 1.08 -33.86 23.25
N PHE A 21 0.00 -33.09 23.27
CA PHE A 21 -0.10 -31.74 22.72
C PHE A 21 -0.32 -30.80 23.91
N GLY A 22 0.72 -30.05 24.30
CA GLY A 22 0.80 -29.41 25.61
C GLY A 22 0.78 -30.48 26.71
N ASP A 23 -0.22 -30.37 27.58
CA ASP A 23 -0.46 -31.31 28.68
C ASP A 23 -1.56 -32.33 28.36
N VAL A 24 -2.13 -32.30 27.15
CA VAL A 24 -3.24 -33.19 26.77
C VAL A 24 -2.70 -34.40 26.00
N PRO A 25 -2.95 -35.64 26.46
CA PRO A 25 -2.55 -36.84 25.74
C PRO A 25 -3.36 -36.98 24.44
N ALA A 26 -2.68 -37.46 23.39
CA ALA A 26 -3.28 -37.75 22.09
C ALA A 26 -3.49 -39.26 21.91
N GLU A 27 -4.53 -39.61 21.17
CA GLU A 27 -4.75 -40.99 20.73
C GLU A 27 -3.79 -41.32 19.58
N ILE A 28 -3.06 -42.43 19.69
CA ILE A 28 -2.15 -42.90 18.66
C ILE A 28 -2.87 -43.91 17.77
N VAL A 29 -2.85 -43.66 16.46
CA VAL A 29 -3.46 -44.50 15.42
C VAL A 29 -2.47 -45.54 14.90
N ASP A 30 -1.21 -45.13 14.70
CA ASP A 30 -0.15 -46.00 14.16
C ASP A 30 1.23 -45.52 14.64
N VAL A 31 2.16 -46.47 14.85
CA VAL A 31 3.54 -46.19 15.24
C VAL A 31 4.49 -46.97 14.35
N GLN A 32 5.38 -46.25 13.68
CA GLN A 32 6.49 -46.75 12.89
C GLN A 32 7.77 -46.11 13.39
N ALA A 33 8.92 -46.71 13.11
CA ALA A 33 10.22 -46.26 13.61
C ALA A 33 10.56 -44.77 13.32
N THR A 34 9.97 -44.21 12.27
CA THR A 34 10.20 -42.82 11.83
C THR A 34 8.92 -41.98 11.74
N GLN A 35 7.76 -42.56 12.06
CA GLN A 35 6.48 -41.90 11.91
C GLN A 35 5.47 -42.33 12.97
N ILE A 36 4.78 -41.39 13.60
CA ILE A 36 3.60 -41.66 14.41
C ILE A 36 2.39 -40.98 13.78
N ARG A 37 1.28 -41.70 13.63
CA ARG A 37 -0.01 -41.12 13.29
C ARG A 37 -0.80 -40.95 14.58
N ALA A 38 -1.19 -39.71 14.91
CA ALA A 38 -1.92 -39.41 16.14
C ALA A 38 -3.12 -38.51 15.86
N VAL A 39 -4.21 -38.70 16.58
CA VAL A 39 -5.39 -37.83 16.54
C VAL A 39 -5.13 -36.62 17.43
N VAL A 40 -5.30 -35.42 16.90
CA VAL A 40 -5.18 -34.18 17.68
C VAL A 40 -6.27 -34.19 18.75
N PRO A 41 -5.93 -34.13 20.05
CA PRO A 41 -6.93 -34.16 21.10
C PRO A 41 -7.71 -32.84 21.17
N ALA A 42 -8.77 -32.81 21.97
CA ALA A 42 -9.43 -31.56 22.34
C ALA A 42 -8.47 -30.73 23.22
N LEU A 43 -7.93 -29.65 22.66
CA LEU A 43 -6.96 -28.80 23.33
C LEU A 43 -7.63 -27.61 24.02
N PRO A 44 -7.14 -27.18 25.20
CA PRO A 44 -7.55 -25.92 25.78
C PRO A 44 -7.06 -24.75 24.92
N GLY A 45 -7.91 -23.72 24.76
CA GLY A 45 -7.61 -22.55 23.93
C GLY A 45 -8.34 -22.55 22.59
N GLY A 46 -8.24 -21.42 21.88
CA GLY A 46 -8.85 -21.21 20.57
C GLY A 46 -7.81 -21.24 19.44
N PRO A 47 -8.22 -20.98 18.19
CA PRO A 47 -7.29 -20.73 17.11
C PRO A 47 -6.24 -19.67 17.48
N GLY A 48 -4.97 -19.92 17.17
CA GLY A 48 -3.83 -19.08 17.54
C GLY A 48 -3.09 -19.51 18.81
N THR A 49 -3.63 -20.42 19.62
CA THR A 49 -2.93 -20.96 20.79
C THR A 49 -1.87 -21.98 20.37
N GLU A 50 -0.65 -21.85 20.90
CA GLU A 50 0.42 -22.85 20.74
C GLU A 50 0.26 -23.98 21.75
N ALA A 51 0.41 -25.23 21.28
CA ALA A 51 0.44 -26.43 22.09
C ALA A 51 1.65 -27.28 21.65
N PRO A 52 2.75 -27.33 22.40
CA PRO A 52 3.94 -28.09 22.00
C PRO A 52 3.63 -29.58 21.88
N VAL A 53 4.06 -30.23 20.80
CA VAL A 53 3.92 -31.66 20.61
C VAL A 53 5.17 -32.36 21.09
N ILE A 54 5.01 -33.30 22.02
CA ILE A 54 6.08 -34.10 22.59
C ILE A 54 5.70 -35.57 22.45
N VAL A 55 6.66 -36.38 21.99
CA VAL A 55 6.57 -37.83 21.95
C VAL A 55 7.45 -38.39 23.05
N THR A 56 6.93 -39.27 23.89
CA THR A 56 7.70 -39.95 24.94
C THR A 56 7.83 -41.43 24.60
N VAL A 57 9.04 -41.97 24.59
CA VAL A 57 9.31 -43.40 24.33
C VAL A 57 10.16 -43.95 25.48
N GLY A 58 9.69 -45.01 26.14
CA GLY A 58 10.43 -45.62 27.26
C GLY A 58 10.71 -44.67 28.42
N GLY A 59 9.86 -43.65 28.61
CA GLY A 59 10.04 -42.60 29.63
C GLY A 59 10.97 -41.45 29.23
N VAL A 60 11.46 -41.41 27.99
CA VAL A 60 12.31 -40.33 27.47
C VAL A 60 11.51 -39.45 26.51
N ASP A 61 11.46 -38.15 26.78
CA ASP A 61 10.79 -37.16 25.94
C ASP A 61 11.63 -36.81 24.70
N SER A 62 10.96 -36.59 23.56
CA SER A 62 11.53 -35.98 22.37
C SER A 62 11.81 -34.49 22.57
N ASN A 63 12.49 -33.87 21.62
CA ASN A 63 12.41 -32.43 21.47
C ASN A 63 10.94 -32.01 21.21
N SER A 64 10.58 -30.82 21.71
CA SER A 64 9.25 -30.24 21.49
C SER A 64 9.12 -29.72 20.07
N ALA A 65 8.06 -30.11 19.38
CA ALA A 65 7.67 -29.53 18.09
C ALA A 65 6.54 -28.49 18.29
N PRO A 66 6.63 -27.29 17.70
CA PRO A 66 5.57 -26.31 17.82
C PRO A 66 4.33 -26.76 17.04
N PHE A 67 3.16 -26.70 17.67
CA PHE A 67 1.89 -26.87 16.99
C PHE A 67 0.96 -25.71 17.35
N LEU A 68 0.34 -25.13 16.33
CA LEU A 68 -0.57 -24.00 16.47
C LEU A 68 -1.99 -24.50 16.20
N ILE A 69 -2.90 -24.24 17.14
CA ILE A 69 -4.32 -24.54 16.94
C ILE A 69 -4.85 -23.60 15.87
N GLY A 70 -5.48 -24.13 14.82
CA GLY A 70 -6.10 -23.33 13.76
C GLY A 70 -5.84 -23.87 12.37
N ARG A 71 -6.28 -23.11 11.37
CA ARG A 71 -6.05 -23.39 9.95
C ARG A 71 -5.57 -22.14 9.23
N LEU A 72 -4.74 -22.31 8.21
CA LEU A 72 -4.19 -21.20 7.43
C LEU A 72 -5.16 -20.80 6.29
N PRO A 73 -5.34 -19.49 5.98
CA PRO A 73 -4.74 -18.35 6.66
C PRO A 73 -5.36 -18.14 8.04
N LEU A 74 -4.51 -17.97 9.05
CA LEU A 74 -4.94 -17.78 10.44
C LEU A 74 -4.73 -16.32 10.82
N VAL A 75 -5.79 -15.67 11.29
CA VAL A 75 -5.70 -14.34 11.92
C VAL A 75 -5.72 -14.52 13.42
N THR A 76 -4.72 -13.99 14.12
CA THR A 76 -4.59 -14.09 15.58
C THR A 76 -5.00 -12.80 16.29
N SER A 77 -4.77 -11.63 15.68
CA SER A 77 -5.22 -10.34 16.23
C SER A 77 -5.36 -9.28 15.14
N VAL A 78 -6.16 -8.26 15.45
CA VAL A 78 -6.33 -7.05 14.64
C VAL A 78 -6.24 -5.85 15.58
N GLU A 79 -5.31 -4.95 15.31
CA GLU A 79 -5.05 -3.78 16.15
C GLU A 79 -4.92 -2.50 15.32
N PRO A 80 -5.58 -1.39 15.72
CA PRO A 80 -6.56 -1.29 16.81
C PRO A 80 -7.87 -2.04 16.51
N ALA A 81 -8.56 -2.51 17.56
CA ALA A 81 -9.81 -3.28 17.44
C ALA A 81 -11.07 -2.40 17.30
N GLU A 82 -10.96 -1.11 17.60
CA GLU A 82 -12.01 -0.10 17.40
C GLU A 82 -11.49 0.97 16.43
N VAL A 83 -12.17 1.13 15.30
CA VAL A 83 -11.67 1.90 14.15
C VAL A 83 -12.77 2.63 13.41
N ALA A 84 -12.41 3.57 12.55
CA ALA A 84 -13.28 4.21 11.58
C ALA A 84 -12.78 3.98 10.14
N PRO A 85 -13.64 4.15 9.11
CA PRO A 85 -13.21 4.04 7.72
C PRO A 85 -12.03 4.97 7.39
N GLY A 86 -10.96 4.44 6.79
CA GLY A 86 -9.72 5.13 6.50
C GLY A 86 -8.62 4.92 7.53
N ASP A 87 -8.93 4.37 8.70
CA ASP A 87 -7.90 3.99 9.67
C ASP A 87 -7.09 2.80 9.14
N VAL A 88 -5.85 2.65 9.63
CA VAL A 88 -4.99 1.51 9.29
C VAL A 88 -4.99 0.54 10.45
N VAL A 89 -5.27 -0.73 10.16
CA VAL A 89 -5.13 -1.83 11.12
C VAL A 89 -3.96 -2.73 10.76
N THR A 90 -3.28 -3.20 11.79
CA THR A 90 -2.32 -4.30 11.71
C THR A 90 -3.06 -5.59 11.96
N VAL A 91 -3.00 -6.52 11.01
CA VAL A 91 -3.57 -7.87 11.09
C VAL A 91 -2.41 -8.83 11.31
N SER A 92 -2.36 -9.47 12.47
CA SER A 92 -1.31 -10.43 12.82
C SER A 92 -1.81 -11.86 12.64
N GLY A 93 -0.92 -12.77 12.24
CA GLY A 93 -1.28 -14.17 12.06
C GLY A 93 -0.24 -15.05 11.38
N ARG A 94 -0.72 -15.99 10.56
CA ARG A 94 0.07 -16.98 9.83
C ARG A 94 -0.57 -17.32 8.48
N GLY A 95 0.26 -17.71 7.52
CA GLY A 95 -0.21 -18.22 6.21
C GLY A 95 -0.70 -17.13 5.27
N PHE A 96 -0.27 -15.89 5.51
CA PHE A 96 -0.54 -14.75 4.64
C PHE A 96 0.40 -14.79 3.43
N ARG A 97 0.06 -14.08 2.35
CA ARG A 97 0.92 -13.94 1.16
C ARG A 97 1.79 -12.69 1.28
N ARG A 98 3.04 -12.77 0.84
CA ARG A 98 3.96 -11.61 0.83
C ARG A 98 3.61 -10.59 -0.26
N THR A 99 2.90 -11.01 -1.29
CA THR A 99 2.34 -10.11 -2.30
C THR A 99 1.02 -9.53 -1.79
N ALA A 100 0.94 -8.21 -1.61
CA ALA A 100 -0.26 -7.55 -1.07
C ALA A 100 -1.54 -7.91 -1.86
N ALA A 101 -1.47 -7.92 -3.19
CA ALA A 101 -2.61 -8.23 -4.07
C ALA A 101 -3.11 -9.68 -3.98
N GLU A 102 -2.34 -10.60 -3.37
CA GLU A 102 -2.76 -12.00 -3.15
C GLU A 102 -3.49 -12.20 -1.81
N ASN A 103 -3.67 -11.15 -1.00
CA ASN A 103 -4.45 -11.20 0.23
C ASN A 103 -5.79 -10.49 0.00
N ASP A 104 -6.86 -11.25 -0.20
CA ASP A 104 -8.22 -10.70 -0.31
C ASP A 104 -8.75 -10.48 1.12
N VAL A 105 -8.54 -9.26 1.62
CA VAL A 105 -9.04 -8.80 2.92
C VAL A 105 -10.34 -8.04 2.72
N ARG A 106 -11.41 -8.53 3.34
CA ARG A 106 -12.71 -7.83 3.40
C ARG A 106 -13.07 -7.48 4.83
N ILE A 107 -13.62 -6.29 5.04
CA ILE A 107 -14.15 -5.84 6.33
C ILE A 107 -15.62 -5.46 6.14
N GLY A 108 -16.53 -6.19 6.78
CA GLY A 108 -17.97 -6.00 6.57
C GLY A 108 -18.37 -6.18 5.09
N GLY A 109 -17.73 -7.15 4.41
CA GLY A 109 -17.95 -7.45 2.98
C GLY A 109 -17.30 -6.49 2.00
N ALA A 110 -16.81 -5.32 2.42
CA ALA A 110 -16.11 -4.37 1.55
C ALA A 110 -14.64 -4.75 1.40
N LEU A 111 -14.11 -4.68 0.18
CA LEU A 111 -12.70 -4.99 -0.11
C LEU A 111 -11.79 -3.90 0.45
N SER A 112 -10.77 -4.31 1.21
CA SER A 112 -9.83 -3.43 1.88
C SER A 112 -8.53 -3.27 1.08
N LEU A 113 -7.86 -2.12 1.23
CA LEU A 113 -6.55 -1.90 0.63
C LEU A 113 -5.47 -2.50 1.53
N VAL A 114 -4.70 -3.47 1.02
CA VAL A 114 -3.52 -4.00 1.70
C VAL A 114 -2.31 -3.14 1.33
N VAL A 115 -1.76 -2.43 2.31
CA VAL A 115 -0.65 -1.47 2.14
C VAL A 115 0.70 -2.20 2.17
N SER A 116 0.87 -3.11 3.12
CA SER A 116 2.05 -3.98 3.22
C SER A 116 1.64 -5.39 3.63
N ALA A 117 2.38 -6.39 3.16
CA ALA A 117 2.08 -7.79 3.42
C ALA A 117 3.34 -8.61 3.70
N PHE A 118 3.29 -9.37 4.79
CA PHE A 118 4.27 -10.37 5.20
C PHE A 118 3.53 -11.70 5.44
N ASP A 119 4.27 -12.78 5.69
CA ASP A 119 3.71 -14.10 6.01
C ASP A 119 2.90 -14.15 7.32
N THR A 120 3.12 -13.16 8.18
CA THR A 120 2.61 -13.10 9.55
C THR A 120 1.97 -11.77 9.94
N GLU A 121 2.02 -10.77 9.06
CA GLU A 121 1.49 -9.43 9.32
C GLU A 121 0.97 -8.80 8.02
N LEU A 122 -0.21 -8.19 8.05
CA LEU A 122 -0.71 -7.30 7.01
C LEU A 122 -1.00 -5.91 7.61
N LYS A 123 -0.71 -4.84 6.85
CA LYS A 123 -1.27 -3.51 7.13
C LYS A 123 -2.38 -3.23 6.15
N VAL A 124 -3.56 -2.93 6.68
CA VAL A 124 -4.80 -2.86 5.89
C VAL A 124 -5.55 -1.56 6.21
N VAL A 125 -6.01 -0.85 5.18
CA VAL A 125 -6.90 0.31 5.35
C VAL A 125 -8.33 -0.18 5.56
N VAL A 126 -8.99 0.30 6.61
CA VAL A 126 -10.39 0.01 6.90
C VAL A 126 -11.27 0.67 5.82
N PRO A 127 -12.03 -0.10 5.01
CA PRO A 127 -12.90 0.46 3.99
C PRO A 127 -14.15 1.07 4.64
N ARG A 128 -15.07 1.60 3.82
CA ARG A 128 -16.44 1.88 4.28
C ARG A 128 -17.24 0.58 4.15
N PRO A 129 -17.55 -0.13 5.26
CA PRO A 129 -18.27 -1.40 5.18
C PRO A 129 -19.71 -1.18 4.71
N ALA A 130 -20.29 -2.21 4.08
CA ALA A 130 -21.74 -2.27 3.93
C ALA A 130 -22.38 -2.47 5.31
N THR A 131 -23.62 -2.02 5.50
CA THR A 131 -24.36 -2.11 6.78
C THR A 131 -24.25 -3.50 7.42
N GLY A 132 -23.87 -3.56 8.70
CA GLY A 132 -23.74 -4.81 9.46
C GLY A 132 -22.65 -4.74 10.54
N ALA A 133 -22.56 -5.77 11.39
CA ALA A 133 -21.41 -5.93 12.30
C ALA A 133 -20.19 -6.35 11.46
N PRO A 134 -19.11 -5.56 11.43
CA PRO A 134 -18.00 -5.79 10.51
C PRO A 134 -17.08 -6.90 11.05
N THR A 135 -17.12 -8.07 10.42
CA THR A 135 -16.07 -9.09 10.56
C THR A 135 -14.96 -8.83 9.55
N LEU A 136 -13.71 -9.00 9.96
CA LEU A 136 -12.58 -9.10 9.03
C LEU A 136 -12.52 -10.52 8.50
N GLU A 137 -12.51 -10.67 7.19
CA GLU A 137 -12.27 -11.92 6.47
C GLU A 137 -11.00 -11.81 5.63
N LEU A 138 -10.13 -12.80 5.72
CA LEU A 138 -8.93 -12.93 4.91
C LEU A 138 -8.96 -14.23 4.11
N ARG A 139 -8.85 -14.09 2.79
CA ARG A 139 -8.71 -15.21 1.85
C ARG A 139 -7.37 -15.10 1.13
N VAL A 140 -6.72 -16.24 0.92
CA VAL A 140 -5.46 -16.33 0.18
C VAL A 140 -5.58 -17.43 -0.89
N PRO A 141 -5.00 -17.26 -2.08
CA PRO A 141 -5.00 -18.28 -3.13
C PRO A 141 -4.46 -19.63 -2.62
N GLY A 142 -5.13 -20.71 -2.98
CA GLY A 142 -4.73 -22.08 -2.61
C GLY A 142 -5.13 -22.52 -1.20
N SER A 143 -5.91 -21.73 -0.47
CA SER A 143 -6.56 -22.16 0.78
C SER A 143 -8.09 -22.13 0.66
N GLU A 144 -8.72 -23.21 1.11
CA GLU A 144 -10.18 -23.30 1.27
C GLU A 144 -10.67 -22.65 2.57
N GLN A 145 -9.75 -22.17 3.42
CA GLN A 145 -10.07 -21.59 4.72
C GLN A 145 -10.08 -20.07 4.66
N VAL A 146 -10.85 -19.48 5.58
CA VAL A 146 -10.99 -18.03 5.71
C VAL A 146 -10.48 -17.64 7.09
N GLY A 147 -9.45 -16.81 7.13
CA GLY A 147 -9.00 -16.20 8.37
C GLY A 147 -10.01 -15.17 8.81
N GLN A 148 -10.39 -15.16 10.09
CA GLN A 148 -11.41 -14.26 10.60
C GLN A 148 -10.99 -13.60 11.91
N ALA A 149 -11.38 -12.34 12.08
CA ALA A 149 -11.25 -11.63 13.35
C ALA A 149 -12.41 -10.65 13.53
N GLY A 150 -12.78 -10.43 14.80
CA GLY A 150 -13.74 -9.39 15.16
C GLY A 150 -13.10 -8.01 15.09
N LEU A 151 -13.85 -7.03 14.58
CA LEU A 151 -13.45 -5.64 14.51
C LEU A 151 -14.66 -4.76 14.79
N LYS A 152 -14.52 -3.72 15.60
CA LYS A 152 -15.58 -2.72 15.76
C LYS A 152 -15.28 -1.55 14.85
N VAL A 153 -16.10 -1.36 13.82
CA VAL A 153 -16.02 -0.17 12.96
C VAL A 153 -17.11 0.82 13.36
N ALA A 154 -16.72 2.08 13.53
CA ALA A 154 -17.64 3.16 13.80
C ALA A 154 -18.75 3.22 12.73
N PRO A 155 -20.01 3.45 13.11
CA PRO A 155 -21.10 3.56 12.14
C PRO A 155 -20.84 4.74 11.19
N PRO A 156 -21.32 4.67 9.93
CA PRO A 156 -21.22 5.80 9.03
C PRO A 156 -21.99 7.00 9.60
N PRO A 157 -21.50 8.24 9.39
CA PRO A 157 -22.24 9.43 9.79
C PRO A 157 -23.56 9.53 9.01
N GLU A 158 -24.52 10.32 9.49
CA GLU A 158 -25.81 10.48 8.82
C GLU A 158 -25.68 11.25 7.48
N VAL A 159 -24.72 12.17 7.42
CA VAL A 159 -24.36 12.96 6.25
C VAL A 159 -22.98 12.57 5.74
N VAL A 160 -22.81 12.60 4.42
CA VAL A 160 -21.53 12.36 3.77
C VAL A 160 -20.59 13.50 4.10
N GLU A 161 -19.50 13.18 4.79
CA GLU A 161 -18.43 14.13 5.07
C GLU A 161 -17.41 14.19 3.92
N LEU A 162 -16.75 15.34 3.78
CA LEU A 162 -15.50 15.43 3.02
C LEU A 162 -14.39 14.69 3.78
N ARG A 163 -14.40 13.36 3.65
CA ARG A 163 -13.37 12.45 4.16
C ARG A 163 -13.02 11.49 3.04
N PHE A 164 -11.74 11.36 2.74
CA PHE A 164 -11.20 10.41 1.78
C PHE A 164 -10.77 9.12 2.50
N VAL A 165 -10.99 7.99 1.83
CA VAL A 165 -10.56 6.65 2.25
C VAL A 165 -9.84 6.01 1.06
N ALA A 166 -8.62 5.55 1.29
CA ALA A 166 -7.82 4.80 0.33
C ALA A 166 -8.38 3.38 0.22
N GLY A 167 -8.63 2.95 -1.01
CA GLY A 167 -9.18 1.65 -1.34
C GLY A 167 -8.43 1.01 -2.51
N PRO A 168 -8.62 -0.29 -2.72
CA PRO A 168 -8.11 -0.97 -3.89
C PRO A 168 -8.82 -0.47 -5.16
N PHE A 169 -8.12 -0.49 -6.29
CA PHE A 169 -8.75 -0.27 -7.57
C PHE A 169 -9.44 -1.55 -8.05
N ASP A 170 -10.77 -1.56 -8.01
CA ASP A 170 -11.61 -2.71 -8.39
C ASP A 170 -12.30 -2.55 -9.75
N ALA A 171 -12.14 -1.39 -10.40
CA ALA A 171 -12.80 -1.11 -11.66
C ALA A 171 -12.34 -2.04 -12.79
N VAL A 172 -11.07 -2.45 -12.75
CA VAL A 172 -10.52 -3.55 -13.55
C VAL A 172 -9.64 -4.40 -12.63
N PRO A 173 -9.99 -5.69 -12.41
CA PRO A 173 -9.19 -6.58 -11.58
C PRO A 173 -7.73 -6.69 -12.02
N GLY A 174 -6.82 -6.85 -11.06
CA GLY A 174 -5.40 -7.10 -11.31
C GLY A 174 -4.55 -5.86 -11.63
N ARG A 175 -5.13 -4.65 -11.61
CA ARG A 175 -4.36 -3.42 -11.80
C ARG A 175 -3.69 -2.98 -10.49
N PRO A 176 -2.40 -2.60 -10.50
CA PRO A 176 -1.66 -2.19 -9.32
C PRO A 176 -1.93 -0.72 -8.96
N TYR A 177 -3.20 -0.32 -8.98
CA TYR A 177 -3.66 1.04 -8.69
C TYR A 177 -4.41 1.08 -7.36
N ALA A 178 -4.49 2.28 -6.79
CA ALA A 178 -5.29 2.57 -5.62
C ALA A 178 -6.29 3.68 -5.94
N VAL A 179 -7.36 3.76 -5.16
CA VAL A 179 -8.43 4.74 -5.33
C VAL A 179 -8.64 5.49 -4.03
N LEU A 180 -8.70 6.81 -4.09
CA LEU A 180 -9.23 7.65 -3.03
C LEU A 180 -10.73 7.82 -3.24
N SER A 181 -11.52 7.45 -2.22
CA SER A 181 -12.98 7.51 -2.27
C SER A 181 -13.56 8.36 -1.14
N THR A 182 -14.62 9.11 -1.44
CA THR A 182 -15.46 9.77 -0.43
C THR A 182 -16.70 8.92 -0.14
N GLY A 183 -17.61 9.40 0.71
CA GLY A 183 -18.92 8.75 0.85
C GLY A 183 -19.80 8.86 -0.39
N LEU A 184 -19.44 9.67 -1.39
CA LEU A 184 -20.11 9.72 -2.69
C LEU A 184 -19.62 8.62 -3.66
N GLY A 185 -18.49 7.99 -3.38
CA GLY A 185 -17.83 7.03 -4.28
C GLY A 185 -16.38 7.41 -4.60
N PRO A 186 -15.79 6.78 -5.64
CA PRO A 186 -14.41 7.05 -6.03
C PRO A 186 -14.23 8.52 -6.43
N ALA A 187 -13.04 9.06 -6.21
CA ALA A 187 -12.68 10.43 -6.57
C ALA A 187 -11.39 10.50 -7.40
N PHE A 188 -10.32 9.82 -6.96
CA PHE A 188 -9.01 9.88 -7.61
C PHE A 188 -8.37 8.49 -7.68
N VAL A 189 -7.90 8.10 -8.87
CA VAL A 189 -7.07 6.90 -9.08
C VAL A 189 -5.59 7.28 -9.02
N LEU A 190 -4.80 6.57 -8.23
CA LEU A 190 -3.35 6.72 -8.14
C LEU A 190 -2.62 5.46 -8.60
N ALA A 191 -1.51 5.65 -9.30
CA ALA A 191 -0.56 4.62 -9.68
C ALA A 191 0.67 4.60 -8.75
N ALA A 192 1.51 3.57 -8.87
CA ALA A 192 2.83 3.60 -8.26
C ALA A 192 3.69 4.67 -8.95
N SER A 193 4.47 5.43 -8.17
CA SER A 193 5.36 6.46 -8.71
C SER A 193 6.46 6.81 -7.71
N GLY A 194 7.63 7.19 -8.22
CA GLY A 194 8.76 7.62 -7.38
C GLY A 194 9.24 6.56 -6.39
N GLY A 195 9.15 5.27 -6.75
CA GLY A 195 9.53 4.14 -5.89
C GLY A 195 8.52 3.79 -4.79
N ARG A 196 7.40 4.52 -4.68
CA ARG A 196 6.31 4.22 -3.75
C ARG A 196 5.20 3.43 -4.46
N SER A 197 4.58 2.48 -3.75
CA SER A 197 3.43 1.76 -4.27
C SER A 197 2.21 2.68 -4.43
N ALA A 198 1.24 2.29 -5.25
CA ALA A 198 -0.02 3.02 -5.34
C ALA A 198 -0.74 3.08 -3.98
N ALA A 199 -0.63 2.02 -3.18
CA ALA A 199 -1.21 1.95 -1.85
C ALA A 199 -0.59 2.96 -0.89
N ASP A 200 0.75 3.08 -0.87
CA ASP A 200 1.47 4.06 -0.05
C ASP A 200 1.11 5.49 -0.45
N ARG A 201 1.08 5.76 -1.77
CA ARG A 201 0.70 7.07 -2.30
C ARG A 201 -0.74 7.42 -1.93
N ALA A 202 -1.67 6.46 -2.04
CA ALA A 202 -3.06 6.68 -1.66
C ALA A 202 -3.22 6.89 -0.14
N LEU A 203 -2.52 6.14 0.71
CA LEU A 203 -2.57 6.33 2.15
C LEU A 203 -2.02 7.72 2.57
N GLU A 204 -0.91 8.14 1.96
CA GLU A 204 -0.33 9.46 2.16
C GLU A 204 -1.28 10.58 1.73
N ALA A 205 -1.83 10.46 0.52
CA ALA A 205 -2.78 11.43 -0.03
C ALA A 205 -4.09 11.47 0.77
N GLN A 206 -4.58 10.32 1.26
CA GLN A 206 -5.73 10.23 2.17
C GLN A 206 -5.51 11.11 3.39
N ARG A 207 -4.34 10.98 4.05
CA ARG A 207 -4.02 11.77 5.24
C ARG A 207 -4.02 13.26 4.93
N ARG A 208 -3.27 13.68 3.91
CA ARG A 208 -3.14 15.09 3.49
C ARG A 208 -4.48 15.71 3.07
N LEU A 209 -5.31 14.98 2.34
CA LEU A 209 -6.65 15.44 1.94
C LEU A 209 -7.59 15.59 3.14
N ASN A 210 -7.51 14.69 4.11
CA ASN A 210 -8.35 14.77 5.31
C ASN A 210 -7.89 15.90 6.27
N GLU A 211 -6.59 16.15 6.36
CA GLU A 211 -6.04 17.35 7.01
C GLU A 211 -6.53 18.62 6.30
N ALA A 212 -6.44 18.67 4.96
CA ALA A 212 -6.94 19.78 4.17
C ALA A 212 -8.45 20.00 4.34
N ALA A 213 -9.25 18.92 4.40
CA ALA A 213 -10.69 18.99 4.66
C ALA A 213 -11.02 19.64 6.01
N THR A 214 -10.17 19.43 7.02
CA THR A 214 -10.31 20.09 8.33
C THR A 214 -10.06 21.59 8.22
N VAL A 215 -9.03 22.01 7.47
CA VAL A 215 -8.74 23.42 7.21
C VAL A 215 -9.87 24.10 6.41
N LEU A 216 -10.42 23.41 5.41
CA LEU A 216 -11.55 23.88 4.60
C LEU A 216 -12.83 24.11 5.44
N LYS A 217 -13.10 23.23 6.41
CA LYS A 217 -14.22 23.40 7.36
C LYS A 217 -14.03 24.62 8.26
N ALA A 218 -12.78 24.92 8.63
CA ALA A 218 -12.44 26.05 9.50
C ALA A 218 -12.33 27.40 8.76
N THR A 219 -12.05 27.40 7.45
CA THR A 219 -11.77 28.62 6.68
C THR A 219 -12.75 28.77 5.51
N ARG A 220 -13.72 29.69 5.66
CA ARG A 220 -14.71 29.96 4.62
C ARG A 220 -14.05 30.48 3.34
N GLY A 221 -14.48 29.97 2.19
CA GLY A 221 -14.00 30.42 0.87
C GLY A 221 -12.66 29.84 0.41
N LEU A 222 -11.91 29.15 1.27
CA LEU A 222 -10.64 28.51 0.91
C LEU A 222 -10.85 27.36 -0.08
N GLY A 223 -10.15 27.34 -1.22
CA GLY A 223 -10.28 26.27 -2.22
C GLY A 223 -9.02 25.43 -2.37
N PHE A 224 -9.07 24.51 -3.33
CA PHE A 224 -7.88 23.86 -3.86
C PHE A 224 -7.35 24.62 -5.08
N GLU A 225 -6.04 24.54 -5.29
CA GLU A 225 -5.35 25.05 -6.49
C GLU A 225 -4.38 24.01 -7.06
N VAL A 226 -4.16 24.02 -8.38
CA VAL A 226 -2.99 23.36 -8.97
C VAL A 226 -1.80 24.31 -9.00
N ARG A 227 -0.65 23.82 -8.56
CA ARG A 227 0.66 24.47 -8.71
C ARG A 227 1.58 23.63 -9.58
N ASP A 228 2.65 24.25 -10.08
CA ASP A 228 3.71 23.58 -10.86
C ASP A 228 3.19 22.83 -12.10
N LEU A 229 2.13 23.35 -12.72
CA LEU A 229 1.38 22.70 -13.81
C LEU A 229 2.25 22.33 -15.04
N ALA A 230 3.34 23.07 -15.27
CA ALA A 230 4.23 22.86 -16.41
C ALA A 230 5.38 21.87 -16.11
N THR A 231 5.60 21.51 -14.83
CA THR A 231 6.71 20.67 -14.40
C THR A 231 6.18 19.42 -13.70
N ARG A 232 5.91 19.51 -12.39
CA ARG A 232 5.36 18.42 -11.57
C ARG A 232 4.07 18.92 -10.92
N PRO A 233 2.91 18.75 -11.57
CA PRO A 233 1.68 19.31 -11.07
C PRO A 233 1.34 18.74 -9.69
N VAL A 234 0.96 19.63 -8.79
CA VAL A 234 0.50 19.27 -7.45
C VAL A 234 -0.81 20.01 -7.16
N VAL A 235 -1.71 19.35 -6.43
CA VAL A 235 -2.90 20.01 -5.86
C VAL A 235 -2.55 20.42 -4.43
N GLY A 236 -2.84 21.66 -4.07
CA GLY A 236 -2.70 22.19 -2.72
C GLY A 236 -3.90 23.04 -2.31
N LEU A 237 -3.89 23.58 -1.09
CA LEU A 237 -4.85 24.60 -0.69
C LEU A 237 -4.37 25.97 -1.16
N ILE A 238 -5.31 26.84 -1.55
CA ILE A 238 -5.01 28.20 -2.01
C ILE A 238 -4.20 28.97 -0.96
N GLY A 239 -3.04 29.50 -1.36
CA GLY A 239 -2.19 30.32 -0.48
C GLY A 239 -1.47 29.52 0.62
N ARG A 240 -1.38 28.19 0.48
CA ARG A 240 -0.77 27.28 1.43
C ARG A 240 0.31 26.45 0.74
N PRO A 241 1.56 26.40 1.26
CA PRO A 241 2.66 25.71 0.58
C PRO A 241 2.52 24.18 0.57
N GLU A 242 1.71 23.61 1.47
CA GLU A 242 1.55 22.18 1.64
C GLU A 242 0.98 21.53 0.37
N VAL A 243 1.62 20.43 -0.05
CA VAL A 243 1.14 19.60 -1.16
C VAL A 243 0.11 18.62 -0.61
N VAL A 244 -1.09 18.65 -1.16
CA VAL A 244 -2.19 17.76 -0.77
C VAL A 244 -2.19 16.49 -1.63
N LEU A 245 -2.00 16.64 -2.94
CA LEU A 245 -1.99 15.52 -3.89
C LEU A 245 -0.92 15.76 -4.95
N GLU A 246 -0.03 14.79 -5.12
CA GLU A 246 0.97 14.80 -6.19
C GLU A 246 0.37 14.14 -7.44
N VAL A 247 0.48 14.80 -8.60
CA VAL A 247 -0.02 14.28 -9.87
C VAL A 247 1.14 13.77 -10.71
N ALA A 248 1.31 12.45 -10.72
CA ALA A 248 2.44 11.80 -11.38
C ALA A 248 2.14 11.48 -12.86
N GLU A 249 3.20 11.25 -13.62
CA GLU A 249 3.10 10.76 -15.00
C GLU A 249 2.39 9.40 -15.07
N GLU A 250 2.68 8.52 -14.11
CA GLU A 250 2.08 7.20 -14.01
C GLU A 250 0.57 7.26 -13.70
N ASP A 251 0.13 8.30 -12.97
CA ASP A 251 -1.30 8.52 -12.75
C ASP A 251 -1.97 8.86 -14.10
N ALA A 252 -1.43 9.82 -14.84
CA ALA A 252 -1.95 10.18 -16.16
C ALA A 252 -1.92 8.99 -17.14
N ALA A 253 -0.86 8.18 -17.10
CA ALA A 253 -0.75 6.95 -17.88
C ALA A 253 -1.84 5.93 -17.52
N ALA A 254 -2.17 5.77 -16.24
CA ALA A 254 -3.25 4.89 -15.81
C ALA A 254 -4.58 5.30 -16.47
N TYR A 255 -4.97 6.59 -16.44
CA TYR A 255 -6.21 7.04 -17.07
C TYR A 255 -6.25 6.84 -18.60
N ASN A 256 -5.11 6.60 -19.25
CA ASN A 256 -5.03 6.27 -20.68
C ASN A 256 -5.29 4.79 -20.99
N GLU A 257 -5.37 3.90 -19.98
CA GLU A 257 -5.69 2.48 -20.18
C GLU A 257 -7.16 2.22 -20.60
N ASP A 258 -8.02 3.24 -20.52
CA ASP A 258 -9.41 3.23 -21.00
C ASP A 258 -10.30 2.12 -20.39
N TRP A 259 -10.27 2.00 -19.06
CA TRP A 259 -11.18 1.12 -18.32
C TRP A 259 -12.66 1.53 -18.35
N THR A 260 -12.99 2.69 -18.95
CA THR A 260 -14.40 3.13 -19.14
C THR A 260 -14.96 2.77 -20.50
N ARG A 261 -14.10 2.38 -21.47
CA ARG A 261 -14.47 2.15 -22.88
C ARG A 261 -15.13 3.36 -23.55
N LEU A 262 -14.90 4.55 -23.02
CA LEU A 262 -15.44 5.83 -23.50
C LEU A 262 -14.29 6.70 -24.03
N ARG A 263 -13.53 6.19 -24.99
CA ARG A 263 -12.45 6.94 -25.64
C ARG A 263 -12.97 8.22 -26.30
N GLY A 264 -12.48 9.36 -25.81
CA GLY A 264 -12.71 10.66 -26.44
C GLY A 264 -11.65 10.99 -27.50
N ARG A 265 -11.89 12.00 -28.34
CA ARG A 265 -10.92 12.48 -29.36
C ARG A 265 -9.86 13.46 -28.81
N GLY A 266 -9.77 13.61 -27.49
CA GLY A 266 -9.00 14.69 -26.84
C GLY A 266 -7.50 14.42 -26.62
N GLY A 267 -6.89 13.49 -27.34
CA GLY A 267 -5.51 13.06 -27.09
C GLY A 267 -5.29 12.41 -25.72
N PRO A 268 -4.04 11.99 -25.41
CA PRO A 268 -3.72 11.33 -24.15
C PRO A 268 -3.91 12.26 -22.96
N VAL A 269 -4.32 11.69 -21.83
CA VAL A 269 -4.32 12.36 -20.53
C VAL A 269 -2.87 12.65 -20.15
N THR A 270 -2.54 13.92 -19.92
CA THR A 270 -1.25 14.38 -19.40
C THR A 270 -1.38 14.73 -17.92
N PRO A 271 -0.27 14.80 -17.16
CA PRO A 271 -0.31 15.21 -15.75
C PRO A 271 -1.00 16.57 -15.56
N ALA A 272 -0.75 17.53 -16.44
CA ALA A 272 -1.38 18.84 -16.38
C ALA A 272 -2.91 18.78 -16.60
N ARG A 273 -3.39 17.98 -17.56
CA ARG A 273 -4.83 17.78 -17.79
C ARG A 273 -5.48 17.07 -16.61
N LEU A 274 -4.82 16.04 -16.08
CA LEU A 274 -5.28 15.30 -14.91
C LEU A 274 -5.37 16.21 -13.68
N ALA A 275 -4.35 17.02 -13.42
CA ALA A 275 -4.30 17.94 -12.29
C ALA A 275 -5.45 18.96 -12.32
N ARG A 276 -5.73 19.57 -13.49
CA ARG A 276 -6.87 20.48 -13.66
C ARG A 276 -8.21 19.79 -13.40
N TRP A 277 -8.36 18.54 -13.84
CA TRP A 277 -9.57 17.77 -13.57
C TRP A 277 -9.72 17.46 -12.08
N TRP A 278 -8.64 17.02 -11.43
CA TRP A 278 -8.62 16.73 -10.00
C TRP A 278 -8.88 17.96 -9.13
N GLU A 279 -8.31 19.11 -9.47
CA GLU A 279 -8.60 20.38 -8.79
C GLU A 279 -10.08 20.77 -8.89
N ALA A 280 -10.67 20.65 -10.07
CA ALA A 280 -12.08 20.96 -10.28
C ALA A 280 -12.99 20.02 -9.46
N VAL A 281 -12.70 18.72 -9.47
CA VAL A 281 -13.42 17.72 -8.66
C VAL A 281 -13.22 17.99 -7.17
N ALA A 282 -12.00 18.27 -6.71
CA ALA A 282 -11.71 18.55 -5.30
C ALA A 282 -12.44 19.80 -4.79
N ASN A 283 -12.47 20.88 -5.59
CA ASN A 283 -13.22 22.08 -5.25
C ASN A 283 -14.73 21.83 -5.22
N ASP A 284 -15.28 21.05 -6.16
CA ASP A 284 -16.71 20.70 -6.15
C ASP A 284 -17.09 19.81 -4.97
N LEU A 285 -16.22 18.88 -4.57
CA LEU A 285 -16.42 18.09 -3.35
C LEU A 285 -16.41 18.99 -2.10
N ALA A 286 -15.56 20.02 -2.05
CA ALA A 286 -15.55 21.00 -0.97
C ALA A 286 -16.84 21.86 -0.95
N LEU A 287 -17.29 22.35 -2.11
CA LEU A 287 -18.57 23.07 -2.21
C LEU A 287 -19.73 22.20 -1.69
N LEU A 288 -19.81 20.96 -2.17
CA LEU A 288 -20.92 20.06 -1.86
C LEU A 288 -20.92 19.57 -0.41
N LEU A 289 -19.78 19.07 0.07
CA LEU A 289 -19.69 18.31 1.32
C LEU A 289 -19.24 19.13 2.52
N VAL A 290 -18.67 20.33 2.30
CA VAL A 290 -18.27 21.24 3.39
C VAL A 290 -19.21 22.43 3.48
N ARG A 291 -19.61 23.00 2.34
CA ARG A 291 -20.37 24.27 2.32
C ARG A 291 -21.86 24.11 2.05
N GLY A 292 -22.28 22.94 1.55
CA GLY A 292 -23.65 22.77 1.06
C GLY A 292 -23.97 23.73 -0.09
N GLU A 293 -22.97 24.07 -0.91
CA GLU A 293 -23.07 24.95 -2.06
C GLU A 293 -23.14 24.13 -3.36
N ARG A 294 -23.71 24.72 -4.42
CA ARG A 294 -23.86 24.04 -5.72
C ARG A 294 -22.48 23.81 -6.36
N PRO A 295 -22.12 22.57 -6.72
CA PRO A 295 -20.94 22.27 -7.53
C PRO A 295 -20.96 23.00 -8.87
N GLN A 296 -19.81 23.48 -9.33
CA GLN A 296 -19.68 24.28 -10.53
C GLN A 296 -18.39 24.02 -11.33
N PHE A 297 -17.28 23.68 -10.67
CA PHE A 297 -15.95 23.67 -11.28
C PHE A 297 -15.77 22.53 -12.29
N ALA A 298 -16.10 21.29 -11.95
CA ALA A 298 -15.98 20.15 -12.86
C ALA A 298 -16.96 20.28 -14.03
N SER A 299 -18.18 20.77 -13.77
CA SER A 299 -19.20 20.97 -14.79
C SER A 299 -18.85 22.07 -15.80
N ALA A 300 -18.03 23.04 -15.40
CA ALA A 300 -17.50 24.07 -16.28
C ALA A 300 -16.44 23.53 -17.25
N LEU A 301 -15.75 22.44 -16.88
CA LEU A 301 -14.75 21.80 -17.75
C LEU A 301 -15.34 20.69 -18.63
N ALA A 302 -16.33 19.94 -18.12
CA ALA A 302 -16.89 18.79 -18.82
C ALA A 302 -18.30 18.40 -18.34
N THR A 303 -19.05 17.73 -19.20
CA THR A 303 -20.44 17.32 -18.93
C THR A 303 -20.57 16.32 -17.77
N GLU A 304 -19.54 15.52 -17.56
CA GLU A 304 -19.41 14.51 -16.51
C GLU A 304 -19.46 15.15 -15.12
N GLY A 305 -18.98 16.39 -14.98
CA GLY A 305 -19.05 17.14 -13.72
C GLY A 305 -20.48 17.48 -13.28
N ARG A 306 -21.46 17.42 -14.18
CA ARG A 306 -22.87 17.74 -13.84
C ARG A 306 -23.47 16.77 -12.82
N VAL A 307 -22.91 15.56 -12.67
CA VAL A 307 -23.43 14.57 -11.71
C VAL A 307 -23.40 15.09 -10.28
N LEU A 308 -22.39 15.88 -9.90
CA LEU A 308 -22.32 16.47 -8.55
C LEU A 308 -23.45 17.50 -8.33
N GLY A 309 -23.85 18.22 -9.38
CA GLY A 309 -25.04 19.08 -9.34
C GLY A 309 -26.35 18.29 -9.19
N GLN A 310 -26.45 17.10 -9.79
CA GLN A 310 -27.62 16.22 -9.61
C GLN A 310 -27.70 15.66 -8.19
N VAL A 311 -26.56 15.30 -7.59
CA VAL A 311 -26.47 14.90 -6.17
C VAL A 311 -26.86 16.05 -5.26
N PHE A 312 -26.36 17.27 -5.53
CA PHE A 312 -26.74 18.47 -4.80
C PHE A 312 -28.26 18.71 -4.83
N GLU A 313 -28.88 18.67 -6.01
CA GLU A 313 -30.33 18.86 -6.15
C GLU A 313 -31.12 17.76 -5.43
N ALA A 314 -30.64 16.51 -5.44
CA ALA A 314 -31.24 15.42 -4.68
C ALA A 314 -31.13 15.63 -3.16
N ALA A 315 -29.98 16.10 -2.68
CA ALA A 315 -29.77 16.43 -1.28
C ALA A 315 -30.66 17.58 -0.82
N GLN A 316 -30.80 18.65 -1.61
CA GLN A 316 -31.66 19.80 -1.28
C GLN A 316 -33.13 19.40 -1.08
N ARG A 317 -33.65 18.41 -1.84
CA ARG A 317 -35.03 17.91 -1.67
C ARG A 317 -35.27 17.25 -0.31
N THR A 318 -34.22 16.85 0.40
CA THR A 318 -34.34 16.28 1.76
C THR A 318 -34.52 17.35 2.84
N GLY A 319 -34.27 18.63 2.52
CA GLY A 319 -34.31 19.74 3.49
C GLY A 319 -33.20 19.72 4.55
N ARG A 320 -32.21 18.82 4.41
CA ARG A 320 -31.06 18.70 5.33
C ARG A 320 -29.83 19.39 4.76
N PHE A 321 -29.00 19.94 5.65
CA PHE A 321 -27.69 20.46 5.26
C PHE A 321 -26.74 19.30 4.88
N GLY A 322 -25.95 19.51 3.82
CA GLY A 322 -25.03 18.50 3.29
C GLY A 322 -25.73 17.44 2.46
N VAL A 323 -25.06 16.31 2.23
CA VAL A 323 -25.58 15.19 1.44
C VAL A 323 -25.89 14.02 2.38
N PRO A 324 -27.16 13.70 2.69
CA PRO A 324 -27.50 12.52 3.48
C PRO A 324 -27.04 11.23 2.79
N PHE A 325 -26.61 10.23 3.57
CA PHE A 325 -26.21 8.93 2.99
C PHE A 325 -27.35 8.23 2.23
N SER A 326 -28.61 8.44 2.62
CA SER A 326 -29.77 7.90 1.90
C SER A 326 -29.82 8.37 0.45
N VAL A 327 -29.41 9.62 0.16
CA VAL A 327 -29.36 10.16 -1.20
C VAL A 327 -28.37 9.38 -2.07
N VAL A 328 -27.24 8.96 -1.49
CA VAL A 328 -26.23 8.16 -2.19
C VAL A 328 -26.68 6.70 -2.33
N ALA A 329 -27.20 6.12 -1.24
CA ALA A 329 -27.66 4.74 -1.22
C ALA A 329 -28.82 4.51 -2.21
N GLU A 330 -29.76 5.45 -2.31
CA GLU A 330 -30.93 5.39 -3.18
C GLU A 330 -30.70 6.03 -4.56
N ALA A 331 -29.47 6.46 -4.85
CA ALA A 331 -29.13 7.10 -6.12
C ALA A 331 -29.50 6.20 -7.31
N ARG A 332 -30.19 6.78 -8.30
CA ARG A 332 -30.55 6.07 -9.54
C ARG A 332 -29.27 5.66 -10.31
N PRO A 333 -29.32 4.59 -11.13
CA PRO A 333 -28.14 4.12 -11.87
C PRO A 333 -27.36 5.21 -12.63
N PRO A 334 -28.00 6.18 -13.33
CA PRO A 334 -27.26 7.24 -14.02
C PRO A 334 -26.42 8.14 -13.10
N ILE A 335 -26.86 8.37 -11.86
CA ILE A 335 -26.09 9.15 -10.88
C ILE A 335 -24.90 8.32 -10.39
N ARG A 336 -25.10 7.03 -10.10
CA ARG A 336 -24.02 6.12 -9.68
C ARG A 336 -22.96 5.98 -10.77
N ASP A 337 -23.37 5.78 -12.01
CA ASP A 337 -22.49 5.69 -13.17
C ASP A 337 -21.76 7.02 -13.41
N GLY A 338 -22.45 8.15 -13.29
CA GLY A 338 -21.84 9.47 -13.39
C GLY A 338 -20.77 9.73 -12.33
N LEU A 339 -21.03 9.35 -11.06
CA LEU A 339 -20.06 9.48 -9.96
C LEU A 339 -18.83 8.59 -10.20
N ARG A 340 -19.04 7.37 -10.71
CA ARG A 340 -17.94 6.49 -11.12
C ARG A 340 -17.14 7.07 -12.28
N LEU A 341 -17.80 7.61 -13.31
CA LEU A 341 -17.13 8.22 -14.46
C LEU A 341 -16.34 9.48 -14.09
N LEU A 342 -16.83 10.29 -13.14
CA LEU A 342 -16.16 11.48 -12.64
C LEU A 342 -14.72 11.16 -12.17
N ALA A 343 -14.55 10.02 -11.49
CA ALA A 343 -13.26 9.59 -10.95
C ALA A 343 -12.43 8.75 -11.91
N LEU A 344 -13.07 8.03 -12.83
CA LEU A 344 -12.40 7.06 -13.70
C LEU A 344 -12.02 7.64 -15.06
N ARG A 345 -12.36 8.89 -15.37
CA ARG A 345 -12.12 9.48 -16.70
C ARG A 345 -11.68 10.93 -16.59
N VAL A 346 -10.75 11.32 -17.46
CA VAL A 346 -10.48 12.72 -17.78
C VAL A 346 -11.12 13.05 -19.14
N PRO A 347 -12.18 13.88 -19.17
CA PRO A 347 -12.87 14.18 -20.42
C PRO A 347 -11.98 14.90 -21.45
N ALA A 348 -12.29 14.70 -22.73
CA ALA A 348 -11.54 15.30 -23.86
C ALA A 348 -11.58 16.84 -23.86
N SER A 349 -12.63 17.45 -23.30
CA SER A 349 -12.79 18.91 -23.17
C SER A 349 -11.87 19.52 -22.12
N VAL A 350 -11.32 18.72 -21.20
CA VAL A 350 -10.36 19.21 -20.21
C VAL A 350 -9.04 19.48 -20.92
N THR A 351 -8.72 20.76 -21.10
CA THR A 351 -7.45 21.21 -21.70
C THR A 351 -6.51 21.70 -20.61
N ALA A 352 -5.21 21.62 -20.83
CA ALA A 352 -4.20 22.29 -20.01
C ALA A 352 -3.22 22.99 -20.96
N PRO A 353 -2.55 24.07 -20.52
CA PRO A 353 -1.45 24.65 -21.28
C PRO A 353 -0.47 23.53 -21.64
N VAL A 354 -0.20 23.37 -22.93
CA VAL A 354 0.87 22.50 -23.37
C VAL A 354 2.15 23.20 -22.93
N ALA A 355 2.95 22.57 -22.06
CA ALA A 355 4.29 23.05 -21.80
C ALA A 355 4.96 23.25 -23.17
N PRO A 356 5.60 24.39 -23.46
CA PRO A 356 6.20 24.59 -24.77
C PRO A 356 7.08 23.38 -25.07
N ALA A 357 6.85 22.74 -26.22
CA ALA A 357 7.79 21.76 -26.74
C ALA A 357 9.17 22.42 -26.62
N ALA A 358 10.15 21.74 -26.01
CA ALA A 358 11.49 22.26 -25.87
C ALA A 358 11.93 22.83 -27.22
N GLY A 359 11.88 24.16 -27.35
CA GLY A 359 12.23 24.83 -28.59
C GLY A 359 13.70 24.52 -28.89
N PRO A 360 14.12 24.53 -30.17
CA PRO A 360 15.54 24.47 -30.45
C PRO A 360 16.20 25.64 -29.73
N ALA A 361 17.20 25.33 -28.90
CA ALA A 361 17.88 26.30 -28.06
C ALA A 361 18.36 27.51 -28.90
N PRO A 362 18.06 28.76 -28.49
CA PRO A 362 18.48 29.92 -29.25
C PRO A 362 19.96 30.20 -29.01
N GLY A 363 20.71 30.32 -30.11
CA GLY A 363 21.98 31.07 -30.16
C GLY A 363 23.23 30.31 -29.75
N ALA A 364 23.92 29.74 -30.74
CA ALA A 364 25.32 29.37 -30.60
C ALA A 364 26.20 30.63 -30.45
N ALA A 365 26.94 30.70 -29.34
CA ALA A 365 28.16 31.49 -29.16
C ALA A 365 29.17 30.60 -28.39
N PRO A 366 30.48 30.79 -28.59
CA PRO A 366 31.37 29.74 -29.06
C PRO A 366 31.73 28.73 -27.97
N ALA A 367 31.87 27.48 -28.42
CA ALA A 367 32.45 26.31 -27.76
C ALA A 367 33.04 26.55 -26.36
N ALA A 368 32.17 26.66 -25.36
CA ALA A 368 32.54 26.43 -23.98
C ALA A 368 32.44 24.91 -23.74
N LEU A 369 33.58 24.33 -23.40
CA LEU A 369 33.84 22.94 -23.02
C LEU A 369 32.58 22.18 -22.55
N ALA A 370 32.39 20.99 -23.14
CA ALA A 370 31.37 20.01 -22.75
C ALA A 370 31.19 19.96 -21.22
N PRO A 371 29.95 19.91 -20.70
CA PRO A 371 29.72 19.82 -19.27
C PRO A 371 30.50 18.61 -18.76
N THR A 372 31.47 18.87 -17.90
CA THR A 372 32.19 17.83 -17.17
C THR A 372 31.13 16.92 -16.52
N PRO A 373 31.21 15.59 -16.66
CA PRO A 373 30.21 14.70 -16.09
C PRO A 373 30.06 15.00 -14.60
N SER A 374 28.82 15.18 -14.14
CA SER A 374 28.50 15.28 -12.73
C SER A 374 29.18 14.11 -12.02
N ARG A 375 30.04 14.42 -11.05
CA ARG A 375 30.69 13.41 -10.21
C ARG A 375 29.65 12.95 -9.18
N LEU A 376 29.60 11.65 -8.90
CA LEU A 376 28.80 11.13 -7.79
C LEU A 376 29.20 11.86 -6.49
N VAL A 377 28.27 12.58 -5.87
CA VAL A 377 28.43 13.15 -4.53
C VAL A 377 27.73 12.22 -3.57
N LEU A 378 28.51 11.39 -2.89
CA LEU A 378 27.97 10.30 -2.09
C LEU A 378 27.41 10.77 -0.74
N ASP A 379 27.99 11.81 -0.14
CA ASP A 379 27.59 12.31 1.18
C ASP A 379 26.11 12.69 1.22
N GLY A 380 25.43 12.26 2.27
CA GLY A 380 24.00 12.49 2.47
C GLY A 380 23.22 11.20 2.66
N THR A 381 21.90 11.35 2.67
CA THR A 381 20.97 10.23 2.87
C THR A 381 20.46 9.73 1.53
N TRP A 382 20.49 8.42 1.38
CA TRP A 382 20.02 7.68 0.23
C TRP A 382 18.97 6.69 0.69
N ILE A 383 17.92 6.54 -0.10
CA ILE A 383 16.85 5.59 0.17
C ILE A 383 16.79 4.60 -0.97
N GLY A 384 16.47 3.36 -0.64
CA GLY A 384 16.51 2.33 -1.65
C GLY A 384 16.13 0.97 -1.14
N SER A 385 16.52 -0.04 -1.90
CA SER A 385 16.20 -1.41 -1.55
C SER A 385 17.26 -2.39 -2.01
N GLU A 386 17.38 -3.47 -1.27
CA GLU A 386 18.18 -4.64 -1.60
C GLU A 386 17.25 -5.83 -1.89
N VAL A 387 17.52 -6.63 -2.92
CA VAL A 387 16.78 -7.85 -3.26
C VAL A 387 17.71 -9.05 -3.11
N GLU A 388 17.51 -9.86 -2.07
CA GLU A 388 18.23 -11.09 -1.78
C GLU A 388 17.24 -12.27 -1.87
N ASP A 389 17.53 -13.28 -2.68
CA ASP A 389 16.64 -14.44 -2.91
C ASP A 389 15.19 -14.06 -3.27
N GLY A 390 15.02 -12.97 -4.04
CA GLY A 390 13.72 -12.43 -4.43
C GLY A 390 12.99 -11.62 -3.34
N LEU A 391 13.54 -11.54 -2.13
CA LEU A 391 13.01 -10.71 -1.04
C LEU A 391 13.59 -9.30 -1.11
N ARG A 392 12.73 -8.30 -1.39
CA ARG A 392 13.09 -6.89 -1.33
C ARG A 392 13.06 -6.37 0.12
N ARG A 393 14.15 -5.76 0.57
CA ARG A 393 14.26 -5.05 1.86
C ARG A 393 14.54 -3.59 1.59
N TYR A 394 13.76 -2.71 2.20
CA TYR A 394 14.00 -1.28 2.12
C TYR A 394 15.11 -0.88 3.08
N LEU A 395 15.93 0.05 2.65
CA LEU A 395 17.05 0.52 3.43
C LEU A 395 17.26 2.02 3.22
N THR A 396 17.60 2.69 4.33
CA THR A 396 18.10 4.07 4.33
C THR A 396 19.60 4.01 4.57
N VAL A 397 20.37 4.52 3.63
CA VAL A 397 21.83 4.61 3.69
C VAL A 397 22.25 6.04 3.95
N SER A 398 23.06 6.27 4.98
CA SER A 398 23.66 7.59 5.22
C SER A 398 25.16 7.50 5.03
N PHE A 399 25.69 8.18 4.01
CA PHE A 399 27.12 8.29 3.78
C PHE A 399 27.67 9.57 4.40
N ARG A 400 28.84 9.47 5.03
CA ARG A 400 29.57 10.59 5.59
C ARG A 400 31.08 10.35 5.48
N GLY A 401 31.71 10.94 4.48
CA GLY A 401 33.12 10.75 4.17
C GLY A 401 33.41 9.31 3.77
N SER A 402 34.33 8.65 4.49
CA SER A 402 34.70 7.24 4.28
C SER A 402 33.87 6.24 5.10
N GLY A 403 32.83 6.70 5.79
CA GLY A 403 31.95 5.88 6.63
C GLY A 403 30.47 6.16 6.39
N GLY A 404 29.62 5.51 7.18
CA GLY A 404 28.18 5.64 7.05
C GLY A 404 27.40 4.59 7.82
N THR A 405 26.08 4.61 7.67
CA THR A 405 25.17 3.61 8.24
C THR A 405 24.20 3.12 7.18
N VAL A 406 23.80 1.85 7.31
CA VAL A 406 22.69 1.25 6.57
C VAL A 406 21.62 0.88 7.59
N ALA A 407 20.47 1.53 7.51
CA ALA A 407 19.30 1.22 8.30
C ALA A 407 18.34 0.36 7.48
N TYR A 408 18.11 -0.88 7.93
CA TYR A 408 17.10 -1.75 7.34
C TYR A 408 15.73 -1.41 7.90
N GLU A 409 14.80 -1.05 7.01
CA GLU A 409 13.45 -0.63 7.37
C GLU A 409 12.52 -1.85 7.45
N GLY A 410 11.91 -2.05 8.62
CA GLY A 410 11.03 -3.16 8.96
C GLY A 410 10.29 -2.88 10.28
N GLY A 411 9.73 -3.91 10.94
CA GLY A 411 9.04 -3.74 12.23
C GLY A 411 9.91 -3.16 13.36
N ILE A 412 11.23 -3.38 13.29
CA ILE A 412 12.25 -2.70 14.09
C ILE A 412 13.36 -2.26 13.13
N THR A 413 13.74 -0.98 13.18
CA THR A 413 14.85 -0.45 12.37
C THR A 413 16.17 -0.99 12.89
N LEU A 414 16.86 -1.78 12.06
CA LEU A 414 18.21 -2.28 12.36
C LEU A 414 19.23 -1.40 11.64
N THR A 415 19.97 -0.61 12.41
CA THR A 415 21.05 0.26 11.89
C THR A 415 22.40 -0.42 12.01
N VAL A 416 23.09 -0.56 10.88
CA VAL A 416 24.38 -1.25 10.76
C VAL A 416 25.43 -0.22 10.33
N PRO A 417 26.54 -0.06 11.06
CA PRO A 417 27.63 0.82 10.62
C PRO A 417 28.40 0.18 9.46
N MET A 418 28.82 1.03 8.52
CA MET A 418 29.73 0.62 7.46
C MET A 418 31.15 0.47 8.01
N MET A 419 31.86 -0.53 7.51
CA MET A 419 33.28 -0.74 7.80
C MET A 419 34.18 0.10 6.89
N ALA A 420 33.81 0.25 5.62
CA ALA A 420 34.53 1.09 4.66
C ALA A 420 33.60 1.59 3.56
N VAL A 421 33.88 2.79 3.05
CA VAL A 421 33.24 3.38 1.86
C VAL A 421 34.32 3.92 0.94
N GLU A 422 34.27 3.53 -0.33
CA GLU A 422 35.21 3.89 -1.38
C GLU A 422 34.48 4.35 -2.65
N GLN A 423 35.07 5.28 -3.40
CA GLN A 423 34.60 5.70 -4.71
C GLN A 423 35.69 5.41 -5.76
N PRO A 424 35.78 4.16 -6.26
CA PRO A 424 36.86 3.74 -7.15
C PRO A 424 36.81 4.42 -8.55
N GLY A 425 35.68 5.03 -8.90
CA GLY A 425 35.46 5.77 -10.15
C GLY A 425 34.55 6.97 -9.94
N ARG A 426 34.36 7.80 -10.98
CA ARG A 426 33.53 9.02 -10.92
C ARG A 426 32.03 8.73 -10.71
N ASP A 427 31.61 7.52 -11.03
CA ASP A 427 30.25 7.01 -11.02
C ASP A 427 30.15 5.67 -10.27
N GLN A 428 31.15 5.30 -9.46
CA GLN A 428 31.17 4.02 -8.77
C GLN A 428 31.27 4.22 -7.27
N VAL A 429 30.56 3.38 -6.53
CA VAL A 429 30.68 3.27 -5.08
C VAL A 429 30.92 1.83 -4.68
N ARG A 430 31.78 1.65 -3.68
CA ARG A 430 31.92 0.40 -2.95
C ARG A 430 31.76 0.69 -1.47
N PHE A 431 31.02 -0.15 -0.76
CA PHE A 431 31.02 -0.09 0.69
C PHE A 431 30.86 -1.48 1.30
N THR A 432 31.33 -1.63 2.53
CA THR A 432 31.31 -2.90 3.24
C THR A 432 30.68 -2.74 4.60
N MET A 433 30.02 -3.80 5.09
CA MET A 433 29.49 -3.84 6.43
C MET A 433 29.37 -5.28 6.95
N GLN A 434 29.36 -5.43 8.27
CA GLN A 434 29.13 -6.71 8.91
C GLN A 434 27.64 -6.88 9.21
N PHE A 435 27.01 -7.89 8.63
CA PHE A 435 25.58 -8.15 8.78
C PHE A 435 25.31 -9.63 9.01
N ARG A 436 24.56 -9.95 10.08
CA ARG A 436 24.16 -11.33 10.47
C ARG A 436 25.32 -12.35 10.47
N GLY A 437 26.49 -11.94 10.97
CA GLY A 437 27.66 -12.81 11.12
C GLY A 437 28.57 -12.95 9.89
N GLY A 438 28.32 -12.21 8.81
CA GLY A 438 29.19 -12.17 7.62
C GLY A 438 29.46 -10.76 7.12
N ILE A 439 30.51 -10.61 6.29
CA ILE A 439 30.81 -9.33 5.61
C ILE A 439 30.05 -9.29 4.29
N ARG A 440 29.41 -8.15 4.03
CA ARG A 440 28.74 -7.86 2.76
C ARG A 440 29.50 -6.79 2.00
N HIS A 441 29.78 -7.06 0.73
CA HIS A 441 30.49 -6.16 -0.18
C HIS A 441 29.49 -5.59 -1.20
N TYR A 442 29.22 -4.30 -1.11
CA TYR A 442 28.36 -3.58 -2.04
C TYR A 442 29.21 -2.97 -3.15
N VAL A 443 28.82 -3.19 -4.40
CA VAL A 443 29.45 -2.57 -5.58
C VAL A 443 28.34 -2.00 -6.45
N GLY A 444 28.30 -0.67 -6.56
CA GLY A 444 27.26 0.05 -7.29
C GLY A 444 27.81 1.02 -8.32
N LYS A 445 27.02 1.24 -9.37
CA LYS A 445 27.28 2.24 -10.41
C LYS A 445 26.14 3.24 -10.45
N TRP A 446 26.48 4.51 -10.56
CA TRP A 446 25.56 5.64 -10.60
C TRP A 446 25.28 6.05 -12.04
N ASP A 447 24.00 6.15 -12.40
CA ASP A 447 23.55 6.53 -13.75
C ASP A 447 23.24 8.04 -13.90
N GLY A 448 23.49 8.83 -12.84
CA GLY A 448 23.08 10.23 -12.75
C GLY A 448 21.87 10.47 -11.84
N GLN A 449 21.15 9.42 -11.44
CA GLN A 449 19.99 9.49 -10.55
C GLN A 449 19.97 8.37 -9.50
N THR A 450 20.32 7.15 -9.89
CA THR A 450 20.25 5.94 -9.07
C THR A 450 21.62 5.27 -9.03
N ILE A 451 22.02 4.78 -7.86
CA ILE A 451 23.13 3.84 -7.70
C ILE A 451 22.54 2.44 -7.73
N SER A 452 22.85 1.65 -8.75
CA SER A 452 22.42 0.25 -8.84
C SER A 452 23.61 -0.69 -8.84
N GLY A 453 23.48 -1.84 -8.20
CA GLY A 453 24.62 -2.71 -7.96
C GLY A 453 24.31 -4.07 -7.39
N THR A 454 25.37 -4.79 -7.04
CA THR A 454 25.32 -6.12 -6.44
C THR A 454 25.90 -6.12 -5.03
N VAL A 455 25.43 -7.05 -4.21
CA VAL A 455 25.96 -7.37 -2.89
C VAL A 455 26.57 -8.76 -2.95
N ALA A 456 27.82 -8.92 -2.51
CA ALA A 456 28.53 -10.20 -2.51
C ALA A 456 29.10 -10.56 -1.14
N ARG A 457 29.43 -11.85 -0.95
CA ARG A 457 30.13 -12.35 0.25
C ARG A 457 31.66 -12.24 0.17
N ASP A 458 32.19 -11.99 -1.02
CA ASP A 458 33.62 -11.80 -1.30
C ASP A 458 33.88 -10.44 -1.96
N PRO A 459 35.06 -9.86 -1.76
CA PRO A 459 35.43 -8.56 -2.32
C PRO A 459 35.55 -8.58 -3.86
N GLU A 460 35.79 -9.73 -4.47
CA GLU A 460 35.88 -9.87 -5.94
C GLU A 460 34.51 -9.90 -6.63
N GLY A 461 33.41 -9.98 -5.87
CA GLY A 461 32.03 -9.98 -6.39
C GLY A 461 31.59 -11.31 -7.01
N LYS A 462 32.32 -12.41 -6.79
CA LYS A 462 32.06 -13.72 -7.42
C LYS A 462 30.87 -14.44 -6.78
N SER A 463 30.59 -14.18 -5.51
CA SER A 463 29.50 -14.77 -4.73
C SER A 463 28.42 -13.72 -4.48
N ALA A 464 27.83 -13.21 -5.57
CA ALA A 464 26.71 -12.29 -5.50
C ALA A 464 25.50 -12.95 -4.81
N ILE A 465 24.97 -12.28 -3.79
CA ILE A 465 23.83 -12.76 -2.99
C ILE A 465 22.61 -11.85 -3.14
N ALA A 466 22.80 -10.59 -3.53
CA ALA A 466 21.70 -9.65 -3.69
C ALA A 466 22.01 -8.61 -4.76
N THR A 467 20.97 -7.93 -5.23
CA THR A 467 21.08 -6.66 -5.97
C THR A 467 20.58 -5.52 -5.11
N PHE A 468 21.01 -4.29 -5.37
CA PHE A 468 20.52 -3.12 -4.64
C PHE A 468 20.37 -1.91 -5.56
N GLU A 469 19.50 -0.99 -5.15
CA GLU A 469 19.28 0.30 -5.81
C GLU A 469 19.14 1.37 -4.74
N LEU A 470 19.83 2.50 -4.89
CA LEU A 470 19.78 3.67 -4.00
C LEU A 470 19.50 4.93 -4.79
N ARG A 471 18.65 5.81 -4.26
CA ARG A 471 18.43 7.16 -4.76
C ARG A 471 18.67 8.17 -3.67
N GLN A 472 19.25 9.31 -4.03
CA GLN A 472 19.46 10.38 -3.07
C GLN A 472 18.10 10.91 -2.59
N ARG A 473 17.97 11.07 -1.27
CA ARG A 473 16.73 11.52 -0.62
C ARG A 473 16.51 13.03 -0.79
#